data_AF-A0A353ZDQ7-F1
#
_entry.id   AF-A0A353ZDQ7-F1
#
_cell.length_a   1.000
_cell.length_b   1.000
_cell.length_c   1.000
_cell.angle_alpha   90.00
_cell.angle_beta   90.00
_cell.angle_gamma   90.00
#
_symmetry.space_group_name_H-M   'P 1'
#
loop_
_entity.id
_entity.type
_entity.pdbx_description
1 polymer ?
#
loop_
_entity_poly.entity_id
_entity_poly.type
_entity_poly.pdbx_seq_one_letter_code
_entity_poly.pdbx_strand_id
1 'polypeptide(L)'
;MPRLSVFSRDGKLLEPREIPSLVLSDSEWRARLSPEQYRILRSQGTERAFCGTLLDNKQAGVYSCAGCGLPLFSSQSKFHSGTGWPSFFEPIAPGNVEERTDRSHGMVRDEILCGRCAGHLGHVFNDGPPPTGRRFCLNSESLNFTPADRLAELADPASESATPAASGTSCQIVLAGGCFWCTELAFEQLAGVQDVESGYCGGDPARANYRDVCNGNTGHAEAIRITFDPAVISLDQLLDVFFDAHDPTQLNRQGNDVGTQYRSAVFYADAQQQQAARQKIELVNQSGRYPRPIVTTIEPLGTFFPAEAYHQDYARQNPTQPYIQFHAVPKACQIRDKYPQLLPR
;
A
#
# COMPACT_ATOMS: atom_id res chain seq x y z
N MET A 1 14.26 1.13 -8.80
CA MET A 1 13.72 0.15 -7.84
C MET A 1 14.32 -1.20 -8.19
N PRO A 2 14.78 -2.00 -7.23
CA PRO A 2 15.32 -3.33 -7.52
C PRO A 2 14.22 -4.25 -8.09
N ARG A 3 14.58 -5.12 -9.02
CA ARG A 3 13.71 -6.21 -9.47
C ARG A 3 13.86 -7.38 -8.51
N LEU A 4 12.82 -7.62 -7.72
CA LEU A 4 12.81 -8.61 -6.64
C LEU A 4 11.63 -9.58 -6.83
N SER A 5 11.81 -10.81 -6.38
CA SER A 5 10.75 -11.82 -6.29
C SER A 5 10.22 -11.90 -4.87
N VAL A 6 8.89 -11.95 -4.71
CA VAL A 6 8.20 -11.98 -3.42
C VAL A 6 7.09 -13.04 -3.45
N PHE A 7 6.62 -13.47 -2.27
CA PHE A 7 5.51 -14.43 -2.17
C PHE A 7 4.15 -13.74 -2.24
N SER A 8 3.19 -14.32 -2.98
CA SER A 8 1.78 -13.92 -2.99
C SER A 8 1.03 -14.37 -1.74
N ARG A 9 -0.19 -13.85 -1.53
CA ARG A 9 -1.11 -14.35 -0.48
C ARG A 9 -1.42 -15.84 -0.61
N ASP A 10 -1.39 -16.38 -1.82
CA ASP A 10 -1.56 -17.81 -2.09
C ASP A 10 -0.29 -18.64 -1.82
N GLY A 11 0.78 -18.03 -1.29
CA GLY A 11 2.05 -18.70 -1.01
C GLY A 11 2.87 -19.05 -2.26
N LYS A 12 2.63 -18.39 -3.40
CA LYS A 12 3.41 -18.60 -4.63
C LYS A 12 4.53 -17.56 -4.76
N LEU A 13 5.74 -18.01 -5.07
CA LEU A 13 6.82 -17.10 -5.42
C LEU A 13 6.53 -16.49 -6.80
N LEU A 14 6.56 -15.17 -6.87
CA LEU A 14 6.26 -14.42 -8.08
C LEU A 14 7.53 -14.08 -8.85
N GLU A 15 7.40 -13.91 -10.18
CA GLU A 15 8.50 -13.47 -11.05
C GLU A 15 9.10 -12.11 -10.62
N PRO A 16 10.40 -11.87 -10.85
CA PRO A 16 11.08 -10.64 -10.46
C PRO A 16 10.39 -9.38 -11.00
N ARG A 17 10.05 -8.46 -10.11
CA ARG A 17 9.26 -7.25 -10.37
C ARG A 17 9.82 -6.06 -9.60
N GLU A 18 9.47 -4.85 -10.02
CA GLU A 18 9.98 -3.64 -9.35
C GLU A 18 9.35 -3.48 -7.97
N ILE A 19 10.14 -3.68 -6.92
CA ILE A 19 9.72 -3.54 -5.53
C ILE A 19 10.46 -2.33 -4.91
N PRO A 20 9.77 -1.43 -4.18
CA PRO A 20 10.46 -0.37 -3.46
C PRO A 20 11.49 -0.90 -2.46
N SER A 21 12.67 -0.28 -2.46
CA SER A 21 13.68 -0.53 -1.43
C SER A 21 13.16 -0.05 -0.07
N LEU A 22 13.49 -0.77 1.00
CA LEU A 22 13.13 -0.40 2.37
C LEU A 22 14.25 0.42 2.99
N VAL A 23 14.02 1.72 3.14
CA VAL A 23 14.94 2.67 3.75
C VAL A 23 14.34 3.15 5.07
N LEU A 24 15.00 2.85 6.18
CA LEU A 24 14.62 3.26 7.53
C LEU A 24 15.80 3.94 8.23
N SER A 25 15.50 4.83 9.17
CA SER A 25 16.46 5.46 10.07
C SER A 25 17.08 4.45 11.04
N ASP A 26 18.18 4.86 11.70
CA ASP A 26 18.88 4.02 12.65
C ASP A 26 18.01 3.62 13.85
N SER A 27 17.24 4.57 14.39
CA SER A 27 16.32 4.33 15.51
C SER A 27 15.21 3.35 15.13
N GLU A 28 14.67 3.45 13.92
CA GLU A 28 13.66 2.51 13.42
C GLU A 28 14.23 1.10 13.26
N TRP A 29 15.47 0.97 12.75
CA TRP A 29 16.12 -0.34 12.68
C TRP A 29 16.39 -0.94 14.06
N ARG A 30 16.84 -0.15 15.04
CA ARG A 30 17.06 -0.60 16.41
C ARG A 30 15.77 -0.99 17.14
N ALA A 31 14.65 -0.36 16.79
CA ALA A 31 13.34 -0.74 17.31
C ALA A 31 12.81 -2.04 16.68
N ARG A 32 13.15 -2.29 15.41
CA ARG A 32 12.67 -3.44 14.64
C ARG A 32 13.48 -4.72 14.83
N LEU A 33 14.80 -4.60 15.02
CA LEU A 33 15.74 -5.71 15.06
C LEU A 33 16.19 -6.01 16.49
N SER A 34 16.49 -7.28 16.78
CA SER A 34 17.25 -7.62 17.98
C SER A 34 18.66 -6.99 17.93
N PRO A 35 19.35 -6.80 19.08
CA PRO A 35 20.70 -6.25 19.08
C PRO A 35 21.69 -7.02 18.19
N GLU A 36 21.58 -8.36 18.14
CA GLU A 36 22.44 -9.21 17.32
C GLU A 36 22.08 -9.13 15.83
N GLN A 37 20.79 -9.14 15.51
CA GLN A 37 20.31 -8.93 14.15
C GLN A 37 20.74 -7.57 13.60
N TYR A 38 20.65 -6.51 14.41
CA TYR A 38 21.12 -5.18 14.06
C TYR A 38 22.64 -5.16 13.84
N ARG A 39 23.42 -5.77 14.74
CA ARG A 39 24.89 -5.87 14.62
C ARG A 39 25.29 -6.52 13.31
N ILE A 40 24.59 -7.57 12.90
CA ILE A 40 24.87 -8.28 11.65
C ILE A 40 24.36 -7.48 10.46
N LEU A 41 23.05 -7.24 10.36
CA LEU A 41 22.41 -6.65 9.18
C LEU A 41 22.84 -5.21 8.91
N ARG A 42 23.13 -4.41 9.94
CA ARG A 42 23.40 -2.97 9.80
C ARG A 42 24.84 -2.57 10.10
N SER A 43 25.54 -3.32 10.96
CA SER A 43 26.94 -3.06 11.32
C SER A 43 27.93 -4.05 10.70
N GLN A 44 27.50 -4.85 9.71
CA GLN A 44 28.34 -5.82 8.97
C GLN A 44 29.04 -6.83 9.90
N GLY A 45 28.40 -7.17 11.01
CA GLY A 45 28.89 -8.19 11.92
C GLY A 45 28.78 -9.60 11.34
N THR A 46 29.63 -10.50 11.83
CA THR A 46 29.53 -11.95 11.55
C THR A 46 29.26 -12.70 12.84
N GLU A 47 28.35 -13.67 12.81
CA GLU A 47 28.08 -14.59 13.92
C GLU A 47 29.26 -15.57 14.10
N ARG A 48 29.44 -16.11 15.30
CA ARG A 48 30.45 -17.15 15.53
C ARG A 48 30.02 -18.45 14.84
N ALA A 49 30.98 -19.14 14.23
CA ALA A 49 30.75 -20.44 13.61
C ALA A 49 30.12 -21.42 14.61
N PHE A 50 29.18 -22.25 14.12
CA PHE A 50 28.49 -23.31 14.87
C PHE A 50 27.55 -22.81 15.99
N CYS A 51 27.32 -21.50 16.10
CA CYS A 51 26.41 -20.94 17.11
C CYS A 51 25.03 -20.57 16.54
N GLY A 52 24.87 -20.55 15.22
CA GLY A 52 23.65 -20.10 14.56
C GLY A 52 22.50 -21.12 14.62
N THR A 53 21.28 -20.62 14.81
CA THR A 53 20.06 -21.44 14.98
C THR A 53 19.59 -22.14 13.69
N LEU A 54 20.04 -21.68 12.53
CA LEU A 54 19.59 -22.16 11.21
C LEU A 54 20.62 -23.01 10.47
N LEU A 55 21.80 -23.22 11.08
CA LEU A 55 22.88 -24.04 10.52
C LEU A 55 22.38 -25.46 10.16
N ASP A 56 21.75 -26.14 11.11
CA ASP A 56 21.34 -27.55 10.98
C ASP A 56 19.88 -27.73 10.59
N ASN A 57 19.17 -26.65 10.23
CA ASN A 57 17.80 -26.76 9.77
C ASN A 57 17.74 -27.54 8.44
N LYS A 58 16.93 -28.60 8.42
CA LYS A 58 16.69 -29.51 7.28
C LYS A 58 15.24 -29.49 6.81
N GLN A 59 14.39 -28.67 7.41
CA GLN A 59 12.98 -28.59 7.04
C GLN A 59 12.83 -27.97 5.64
N ALA A 60 11.85 -28.44 4.89
CA ALA A 60 11.46 -27.83 3.63
C ALA A 60 10.81 -26.47 3.91
N GLY A 61 11.28 -25.42 3.23
CA GLY A 61 10.81 -24.06 3.42
C GLY A 61 11.72 -23.01 2.78
N VAL A 62 11.51 -21.77 3.20
CA VAL A 62 12.17 -20.57 2.67
C VAL A 62 12.86 -19.81 3.79
N TYR A 63 14.04 -19.29 3.48
CA TYR A 63 14.81 -18.39 4.34
C TYR A 63 14.62 -16.96 3.84
N SER A 64 14.10 -16.09 4.69
CA SER A 64 13.82 -14.68 4.39
C SER A 64 14.71 -13.75 5.20
N CYS A 65 14.92 -12.52 4.73
CA CYS A 65 15.70 -11.51 5.43
C CYS A 65 15.05 -11.16 6.77
N ALA A 66 15.78 -11.31 7.87
CA ALA A 66 15.27 -10.99 9.21
C ALA A 66 14.85 -9.51 9.36
N GLY A 67 15.45 -8.60 8.58
CA GLY A 67 15.11 -7.18 8.61
C GLY A 67 13.85 -6.80 7.85
N CYS A 68 13.68 -7.28 6.62
CA CYS A 68 12.60 -6.79 5.73
C CYS A 68 11.64 -7.86 5.23
N GLY A 69 11.86 -9.14 5.57
CA GLY A 69 11.01 -10.25 5.16
C GLY A 69 11.20 -10.72 3.72
N LEU A 70 12.08 -10.10 2.92
CA LEU A 70 12.32 -10.52 1.53
C LEU A 70 12.79 -11.99 1.49
N PRO A 71 12.20 -12.87 0.67
CA PRO A 71 12.69 -14.25 0.53
C PRO A 71 14.07 -14.25 -0.14
N LEU A 72 15.04 -14.94 0.45
CA LEU A 72 16.43 -14.93 -0.01
C LEU A 72 16.87 -16.28 -0.57
N PHE A 73 16.57 -17.37 0.14
CA PHE A 73 17.03 -18.71 -0.21
C PHE A 73 15.94 -19.76 0.00
N SER A 74 15.95 -20.80 -0.84
CA SER A 74 15.12 -22.00 -0.64
C SER A 74 15.92 -23.07 0.09
N SER A 75 15.27 -23.84 0.95
CA SER A 75 15.83 -25.07 1.55
C SER A 75 16.40 -26.05 0.51
N GLN A 76 15.90 -26.06 -0.72
CA GLN A 76 16.41 -26.91 -1.81
C GLN A 76 17.83 -26.52 -2.23
N SER A 77 18.20 -25.25 -2.06
CA SER A 77 19.53 -24.74 -2.36
C SER A 77 20.51 -24.89 -1.19
N LYS A 78 20.03 -25.32 -0.02
CA LYS A 78 20.83 -25.42 1.20
C LYS A 78 21.70 -26.67 1.18
N PHE A 79 22.96 -26.53 1.57
CA PHE A 79 23.88 -27.65 1.72
C PHE A 79 24.80 -27.47 2.92
N HIS A 80 25.43 -28.56 3.35
CA HIS A 80 26.38 -28.53 4.45
C HIS A 80 27.79 -28.30 3.93
N SER A 81 28.33 -27.10 4.14
CA SER A 81 29.68 -26.72 3.72
C SER A 81 30.77 -27.10 4.73
N GLY A 82 30.39 -27.39 5.98
CA GLY A 82 31.35 -27.63 7.08
C GLY A 82 31.95 -26.36 7.69
N THR A 83 31.54 -25.16 7.24
CA THR A 83 32.10 -23.90 7.76
C THR A 83 31.51 -23.47 9.09
N GLY A 84 30.38 -24.05 9.50
CA GLY A 84 29.66 -23.65 10.71
C GLY A 84 28.65 -22.52 10.51
N TRP A 85 28.34 -22.17 9.26
CA TRP A 85 27.29 -21.22 8.89
C TRP A 85 26.34 -21.81 7.84
N PRO A 86 25.04 -21.45 7.85
CA PRO A 86 24.11 -21.88 6.82
C PRO A 86 24.64 -21.48 5.43
N SER A 87 24.69 -22.48 4.55
CA SER A 87 25.28 -22.34 3.21
C SER A 87 24.30 -22.75 2.12
N PHE A 88 24.26 -21.97 1.05
CA PHE A 88 23.38 -22.19 -0.10
C PHE A 88 24.16 -22.05 -1.39
N PHE A 89 23.76 -22.75 -2.45
CA PHE A 89 24.47 -22.69 -3.73
C PHE A 89 23.88 -21.69 -4.73
N GLU A 90 22.66 -21.20 -4.48
CA GLU A 90 22.00 -20.18 -5.31
C GLU A 90 20.93 -19.42 -4.51
N PRO A 91 20.66 -18.13 -4.82
CA PRO A 91 19.52 -17.41 -4.27
C PRO A 91 18.20 -17.94 -4.83
N ILE A 92 17.10 -17.71 -4.10
CA ILE A 92 15.76 -18.17 -4.52
C ILE A 92 15.29 -17.52 -5.82
N ALA A 93 15.77 -16.31 -6.12
CA ALA A 93 15.50 -15.59 -7.34
C ALA A 93 16.59 -14.55 -7.64
N PRO A 94 16.78 -14.16 -8.92
CA PRO A 94 17.66 -13.07 -9.30
C PRO A 94 17.26 -11.75 -8.64
N GLY A 95 18.24 -10.96 -8.20
CA GLY A 95 18.04 -9.64 -7.59
C GLY A 95 17.71 -9.64 -6.10
N ASN A 96 17.22 -10.76 -5.53
CA ASN A 96 16.90 -10.83 -4.10
C ASN A 96 18.14 -10.77 -3.21
N VAL A 97 19.29 -11.16 -3.75
CA VAL A 97 20.62 -11.01 -3.14
C VAL A 97 21.46 -10.16 -4.08
N GLU A 98 22.00 -9.06 -3.55
CA GLU A 98 22.96 -8.19 -4.24
C GLU A 98 24.38 -8.56 -3.79
N GLU A 99 25.32 -8.54 -4.72
CA GLU A 99 26.73 -8.81 -4.45
C GLU A 99 27.53 -7.52 -4.54
N ARG A 100 28.42 -7.32 -3.57
CA ARG A 100 29.28 -6.15 -3.51
C ARG A 100 30.69 -6.57 -3.11
N THR A 101 31.68 -6.14 -3.88
CA THR A 101 33.07 -6.41 -3.53
C THR A 101 33.47 -5.64 -2.26
N ASP A 102 33.77 -6.39 -1.20
CA ASP A 102 34.35 -5.93 0.06
C ASP A 102 35.88 -6.06 0.01
N ARG A 103 36.58 -4.96 0.33
CA ARG A 103 38.05 -4.89 0.43
C ARG A 103 38.53 -4.62 1.87
N SER A 104 37.63 -4.70 2.83
CA SER A 104 37.90 -4.41 4.23
C SER A 104 38.80 -5.47 4.86
N HIS A 105 39.49 -5.11 5.95
CA HIS A 105 40.38 -6.02 6.70
C HIS A 105 41.49 -6.69 5.87
N GLY A 106 41.88 -6.10 4.73
CA GLY A 106 42.95 -6.62 3.88
C GLY A 106 42.59 -7.86 3.07
N MET A 107 41.30 -8.21 2.99
CA MET A 107 40.78 -9.33 2.21
C MET A 107 39.92 -8.81 1.06
N VAL A 108 39.89 -9.52 -0.07
CA VAL A 108 38.93 -9.27 -1.14
C VAL A 108 37.90 -10.38 -1.10
N ARG A 109 36.66 -10.04 -0.74
CA ARG A 109 35.54 -10.98 -0.67
C ARG A 109 34.33 -10.32 -1.29
N ASP A 110 33.42 -11.10 -1.86
CA ASP A 110 32.15 -10.56 -2.31
C ASP A 110 31.14 -10.68 -1.17
N GLU A 111 30.79 -9.54 -0.58
CA GLU A 111 29.72 -9.37 0.40
C GLU A 111 28.38 -9.62 -0.29
N ILE A 112 27.46 -10.28 0.42
CA ILE A 112 26.08 -10.43 -0.02
C ILE A 112 25.15 -9.60 0.85
N LEU A 113 24.32 -8.80 0.17
CA LEU A 113 23.37 -7.87 0.75
C LEU A 113 21.94 -8.28 0.36
N CYS A 114 20.98 -7.97 1.23
CA CYS A 114 19.56 -8.10 0.87
C CYS A 114 19.18 -7.08 -0.20
N GLY A 115 18.62 -7.54 -1.33
CA GLY A 115 18.26 -6.67 -2.45
C GLY A 115 17.19 -5.60 -2.14
N ARG A 116 16.44 -5.74 -1.04
CA ARG A 116 15.41 -4.76 -0.64
C ARG A 116 15.91 -3.71 0.35
N CYS A 117 16.55 -4.12 1.44
CA CYS A 117 16.94 -3.22 2.54
C CYS A 117 18.45 -2.97 2.64
N ALA A 118 19.23 -3.56 1.74
CA ALA A 118 20.69 -3.53 1.73
C ALA A 118 21.34 -4.01 3.05
N GLY A 119 20.65 -4.85 3.82
CA GLY A 119 21.21 -5.43 5.04
C GLY A 119 22.27 -6.48 4.74
N HIS A 120 23.36 -6.49 5.51
CA HIS A 120 24.44 -7.46 5.39
C HIS A 120 23.97 -8.88 5.75
N LEU A 121 24.17 -9.83 4.84
CA LEU A 121 23.76 -11.22 5.02
C LEU A 121 24.94 -12.14 5.33
N GLY A 122 26.07 -11.91 4.66
CA GLY A 122 27.26 -12.75 4.71
C GLY A 122 28.16 -12.53 3.49
N HIS A 123 28.77 -13.59 2.99
CA HIS A 123 29.67 -13.53 1.82
C HIS A 123 29.42 -14.69 0.84
N VAL A 124 29.81 -14.49 -0.43
CA VAL A 124 29.78 -15.52 -1.46
C VAL A 124 31.19 -15.91 -1.91
N PHE A 125 31.37 -17.19 -2.20
CA PHE A 125 32.63 -17.80 -2.62
C PHE A 125 32.42 -18.70 -3.84
N ASN A 126 33.48 -18.94 -4.62
CA ASN A 126 33.46 -19.79 -5.82
C ASN A 126 33.95 -21.24 -5.55
N ASP A 127 33.73 -21.73 -4.33
CA ASP A 127 34.12 -23.07 -3.85
C ASP A 127 32.89 -23.94 -3.52
N GLY A 128 31.73 -23.63 -4.11
CA GLY A 128 30.48 -24.33 -3.87
C GLY A 128 30.29 -25.58 -4.71
N PRO A 129 29.23 -26.36 -4.44
CA PRO A 129 28.90 -27.55 -5.21
C PRO A 129 28.36 -27.18 -6.62
N PRO A 130 28.37 -28.13 -7.57
CA PRO A 130 27.58 -28.02 -8.79
C PRO A 130 26.09 -27.82 -8.48
N PRO A 131 25.31 -27.15 -9.35
CA PRO A 131 25.67 -26.73 -10.71
C PRO A 131 26.32 -25.34 -10.79
N THR A 132 26.16 -24.49 -9.78
CA THR A 132 26.63 -23.09 -9.83
C THR A 132 28.11 -22.95 -9.50
N GLY A 133 28.67 -23.87 -8.69
CA GLY A 133 30.03 -23.72 -8.14
C GLY A 133 30.13 -22.62 -7.09
N ARG A 134 29.00 -22.05 -6.67
CA ARG A 134 28.94 -20.90 -5.75
C ARG A 134 28.52 -21.35 -4.36
N ARG A 135 29.06 -20.70 -3.34
CA ARG A 135 28.70 -20.91 -1.94
C ARG A 135 28.36 -19.57 -1.30
N PHE A 136 27.08 -19.35 -1.08
CA PHE A 136 26.54 -18.26 -0.27
C PHE A 136 26.60 -18.68 1.19
N CYS A 137 27.43 -18.02 1.98
CA CYS A 137 27.65 -18.32 3.39
C CYS A 137 27.03 -17.21 4.24
N LEU A 138 25.97 -17.52 4.99
CA LEU A 138 25.13 -16.54 5.67
C LEU A 138 25.22 -16.65 7.19
N ASN A 139 24.94 -15.54 7.86
CA ASN A 139 24.63 -15.56 9.27
C ASN A 139 23.20 -16.08 9.49
N SER A 140 22.97 -16.94 10.48
CA SER A 140 21.63 -17.40 10.86
C SER A 140 20.76 -16.26 11.35
N GLU A 141 21.33 -15.34 12.13
CA GLU A 141 20.60 -14.17 12.66
C GLU A 141 20.23 -13.14 11.57
N SER A 142 20.80 -13.22 10.36
CA SER A 142 20.33 -12.39 9.25
C SER A 142 19.09 -12.98 8.55
N LEU A 143 18.64 -14.16 8.97
CA LEU A 143 17.59 -14.96 8.34
C LEU A 143 16.45 -15.30 9.31
N ASN A 144 15.23 -15.35 8.77
CA ASN A 144 14.09 -16.04 9.35
C ASN A 144 13.78 -17.27 8.49
N PHE A 145 13.17 -18.31 9.08
CA PHE A 145 12.76 -19.51 8.36
C PHE A 145 11.25 -19.70 8.42
N THR A 146 10.63 -19.92 7.25
CA THR A 146 9.22 -20.27 7.12
C THR A 146 9.08 -21.65 6.47
N PRO A 147 8.43 -22.63 7.14
CA PRO A 147 8.13 -23.94 6.57
C PRO A 147 7.29 -23.87 5.27
N ALA A 148 7.44 -24.89 4.41
CA ALA A 148 6.81 -24.93 3.10
C ALA A 148 5.26 -24.92 3.11
N ASP A 149 4.63 -25.41 4.18
CA ASP A 149 3.18 -25.39 4.39
C ASP A 149 2.65 -24.04 4.86
N ARG A 150 3.54 -23.08 5.19
CA ARG A 150 3.20 -21.75 5.72
C ARG A 150 3.74 -20.61 4.87
N LEU A 151 4.05 -20.86 3.60
CA LEU A 151 4.61 -19.84 2.70
C LEU A 151 3.67 -18.65 2.44
N ALA A 152 2.36 -18.81 2.64
CA ALA A 152 1.41 -17.70 2.63
C ALA A 152 1.70 -16.65 3.73
N GLU A 153 2.36 -17.02 4.83
CA GLU A 153 2.80 -16.07 5.87
C GLU A 153 3.90 -15.12 5.37
N LEU A 154 4.62 -15.49 4.30
CA LEU A 154 5.61 -14.64 3.64
C LEU A 154 5.01 -13.70 2.60
N ALA A 155 3.68 -13.63 2.49
CA ALA A 155 3.00 -12.77 1.55
C ALA A 155 3.48 -11.32 1.72
N ASP A 156 4.14 -10.79 0.70
CA ASP A 156 4.56 -9.40 0.71
C ASP A 156 3.36 -8.55 0.30
N PRO A 157 3.07 -7.42 0.96
CA PRO A 157 2.09 -6.46 0.43
C PRO A 157 2.41 -6.06 -1.01
N ALA A 158 3.70 -6.04 -1.36
CA ALA A 158 4.17 -5.77 -2.71
C ALA A 158 3.99 -6.94 -3.70
N SER A 159 3.50 -8.10 -3.26
CA SER A 159 3.15 -9.24 -4.12
C SER A 159 1.83 -9.03 -4.86
N GLU A 160 0.92 -8.27 -4.26
CA GLU A 160 -0.27 -7.73 -4.92
C GLU A 160 0.10 -6.52 -5.78
N SER A 161 1.22 -5.86 -5.46
CA SER A 161 1.93 -4.88 -6.29
C SER A 161 2.81 -5.52 -7.37
N ALA A 162 2.31 -6.55 -8.05
CA ALA A 162 2.37 -6.63 -9.51
C ALA A 162 1.55 -7.84 -9.99
N THR A 163 0.23 -7.74 -9.89
CA THR A 163 -0.48 -7.91 -11.17
C THR A 163 0.20 -6.88 -12.09
N PRO A 164 0.65 -7.20 -13.32
CA PRO A 164 0.84 -6.11 -14.27
C PRO A 164 -0.43 -5.28 -14.11
N ALA A 165 -0.30 -3.96 -13.92
CA ALA A 165 -1.45 -3.09 -14.12
C ALA A 165 -2.18 -3.74 -15.29
N ALA A 166 -3.43 -4.16 -15.07
CA ALA A 166 -4.29 -4.30 -16.22
C ALA A 166 -3.96 -3.03 -17.00
N SER A 167 -3.50 -3.19 -18.23
CA SER A 167 -3.56 -2.11 -19.18
C SER A 167 -5.01 -1.65 -19.13
N GLY A 168 -5.23 -0.65 -18.29
CA GLY A 168 -6.38 -0.52 -17.40
C GLY A 168 -6.01 0.67 -16.53
N THR A 169 -5.99 1.81 -17.20
CA THR A 169 -5.59 3.12 -16.75
C THR A 169 -6.20 3.42 -15.38
N SER A 170 -5.55 3.12 -14.25
CA SER A 170 -6.10 3.53 -12.94
C SER A 170 -6.27 5.05 -12.96
N CYS A 171 -7.52 5.49 -12.87
CA CYS A 171 -7.90 6.89 -12.90
C CYS A 171 -8.15 7.36 -11.47
N GLN A 172 -7.99 8.66 -11.26
CA GLN A 172 -8.29 9.29 -9.97
C GLN A 172 -9.30 10.40 -10.13
N ILE A 173 -10.23 10.52 -9.18
CA ILE A 173 -11.12 11.67 -9.07
C ILE A 173 -11.19 12.09 -7.60
N VAL A 174 -11.27 13.40 -7.36
CA VAL A 174 -11.40 13.95 -6.00
C VAL A 174 -12.78 14.59 -5.86
N LEU A 175 -13.54 14.11 -4.87
CA LEU A 175 -14.94 14.47 -4.68
C LEU A 175 -15.19 14.93 -3.23
N ALA A 176 -16.00 15.96 -3.04
CA ALA A 176 -16.44 16.44 -1.73
C ALA A 176 -17.97 16.42 -1.66
N GLY A 177 -18.53 15.87 -0.58
CA GLY A 177 -19.97 15.60 -0.46
C GLY A 177 -20.49 15.62 0.98
N GLY A 178 -19.82 16.35 1.88
CA GLY A 178 -20.08 16.35 3.32
C GLY A 178 -18.99 15.60 4.09
N CYS A 179 -19.34 15.03 5.25
CA CYS A 179 -18.40 14.28 6.08
C CYS A 179 -17.70 13.17 5.26
N PHE A 180 -16.37 13.21 5.22
CA PHE A 180 -15.59 12.27 4.41
C PHE A 180 -15.74 10.80 4.85
N TRP A 181 -16.01 10.49 6.12
CA TRP A 181 -16.20 9.13 6.62
C TRP A 181 -17.42 8.46 6.02
N CYS A 182 -18.48 9.26 5.81
CA CYS A 182 -19.71 8.77 5.20
C CYS A 182 -19.52 8.55 3.69
N THR A 183 -18.79 9.45 3.03
CA THR A 183 -18.55 9.34 1.58
C THR A 183 -17.54 8.25 1.25
N GLU A 184 -16.46 8.12 2.03
CA GLU A 184 -15.49 7.02 1.96
C GLU A 184 -16.21 5.66 1.95
N LEU A 185 -16.97 5.36 3.01
CA LEU A 185 -17.71 4.10 3.13
C LEU A 185 -18.66 3.84 1.93
N ALA A 186 -19.26 4.90 1.37
CA ALA A 186 -20.19 4.77 0.26
C ALA A 186 -19.50 4.29 -1.04
N PHE A 187 -18.24 4.67 -1.25
CA PHE A 187 -17.47 4.33 -2.46
C PHE A 187 -16.60 3.08 -2.29
N GLU A 188 -16.07 2.81 -1.10
CA GLU A 188 -15.19 1.66 -0.85
C GLU A 188 -15.83 0.30 -1.18
N GLN A 189 -17.15 0.20 -1.10
CA GLN A 189 -17.90 -1.02 -1.39
C GLN A 189 -18.07 -1.32 -2.89
N LEU A 190 -17.70 -0.39 -3.78
CA LEU A 190 -17.97 -0.52 -5.21
C LEU A 190 -16.90 -1.35 -5.92
N ALA A 191 -17.33 -2.27 -6.78
CA ALA A 191 -16.46 -2.99 -7.70
C ALA A 191 -15.75 -2.00 -8.64
N GLY A 192 -14.44 -2.16 -8.78
CA GLY A 192 -13.61 -1.28 -9.60
C GLY A 192 -13.05 -0.07 -8.85
N VAL A 193 -13.58 0.26 -7.67
CA VAL A 193 -12.89 1.18 -6.75
C VAL A 193 -11.74 0.41 -6.10
N GLN A 194 -10.53 0.92 -6.28
CA GLN A 194 -9.29 0.29 -5.82
C GLN A 194 -8.86 0.85 -4.46
N ASP A 195 -9.06 2.16 -4.25
CA ASP A 195 -8.68 2.86 -3.02
C ASP A 195 -9.54 4.12 -2.84
N VAL A 196 -9.85 4.48 -1.59
CA VAL A 196 -10.55 5.71 -1.24
C VAL A 196 -9.85 6.33 -0.04
N GLU A 197 -9.23 7.49 -0.25
CA GLU A 197 -8.48 8.18 0.80
C GLU A 197 -9.20 9.46 1.21
N SER A 198 -9.44 9.61 2.52
CA SER A 198 -10.05 10.80 3.12
C SER A 198 -9.02 11.93 3.23
N GLY A 199 -9.42 13.17 2.94
CA GLY A 199 -8.51 14.32 2.96
C GLY A 199 -9.16 15.68 2.79
N TYR A 200 -8.33 16.67 2.49
CA TYR A 200 -8.69 18.08 2.37
C TYR A 200 -8.27 18.63 1.01
N CYS A 201 -9.15 19.40 0.36
CA CYS A 201 -8.84 20.03 -0.92
C CYS A 201 -9.52 21.41 -1.09
N GLY A 202 -8.90 22.27 -1.91
CA GLY A 202 -9.45 23.58 -2.31
C GLY A 202 -9.10 24.76 -1.41
N GLY A 203 -8.39 24.55 -0.29
CA GLY A 203 -7.96 25.59 0.65
C GLY A 203 -6.44 25.83 0.69
N ASP A 204 -6.01 26.60 1.70
CA ASP A 204 -4.60 26.94 1.94
C ASP A 204 -3.79 25.70 2.41
N PRO A 205 -2.71 25.30 1.70
CA PRO A 205 -1.83 24.20 2.09
C PRO A 205 -1.34 24.24 3.54
N ALA A 206 -1.08 25.45 4.08
CA ALA A 206 -0.53 25.60 5.43
C ALA A 206 -1.52 25.23 6.54
N ARG A 207 -2.80 25.05 6.20
CA ARG A 207 -3.90 24.80 7.15
C ARG A 207 -4.68 23.52 6.87
N ALA A 208 -4.07 22.60 6.13
CA ALA A 208 -4.67 21.30 5.78
C ALA A 208 -4.49 20.27 6.91
N ASN A 209 -5.10 20.52 8.07
CA ASN A 209 -5.20 19.57 9.19
C ASN A 209 -6.59 19.63 9.81
N TYR A 210 -7.04 18.53 10.41
CA TYR A 210 -8.43 18.39 10.88
C TYR A 210 -8.85 19.53 11.80
N ARG A 211 -8.01 19.88 12.77
CA ARG A 211 -8.30 20.93 13.76
C ARG A 211 -8.58 22.28 13.09
N ASP A 212 -7.78 22.65 12.10
CA ASP A 212 -7.94 23.94 11.42
C ASP A 212 -9.11 23.90 10.44
N VAL A 213 -9.33 22.77 9.74
CA VAL A 213 -10.44 22.59 8.79
C VAL A 213 -11.80 22.61 9.51
N CYS A 214 -11.91 22.00 10.69
CA CYS A 214 -13.13 22.05 11.51
C CYS A 214 -13.50 23.49 11.94
N ASN A 215 -12.53 24.42 12.00
CA ASN A 215 -12.80 25.83 12.29
C ASN A 215 -13.41 26.59 11.10
N GLY A 216 -13.53 25.97 9.92
CA GLY A 216 -14.28 26.48 8.76
C GLY A 216 -13.60 27.60 7.95
N ASN A 217 -12.43 28.09 8.37
CA ASN A 217 -11.77 29.27 7.80
C ASN A 217 -10.53 28.95 6.94
N THR A 218 -10.39 27.71 6.46
CA THR A 218 -9.22 27.27 5.66
C THR A 218 -9.49 27.27 4.16
N GLY A 219 -10.76 27.31 3.76
CA GLY A 219 -11.21 27.12 2.37
C GLY A 219 -11.22 25.66 1.92
N HIS A 220 -10.68 24.73 2.72
CA HIS A 220 -10.70 23.31 2.39
C HIS A 220 -12.11 22.75 2.49
N ALA A 221 -12.45 21.86 1.55
CA ALA A 221 -13.52 20.88 1.69
C ALA A 221 -12.93 19.57 2.25
N GLU A 222 -13.70 18.88 3.07
CA GLU A 222 -13.53 17.44 3.28
C GLU A 222 -13.84 16.73 1.96
N ALA A 223 -12.84 16.02 1.46
CA ALA A 223 -12.88 15.36 0.17
C ALA A 223 -12.34 13.94 0.28
N ILE A 224 -12.74 13.10 -0.67
CA ILE A 224 -12.18 11.77 -0.86
C ILE A 224 -11.46 11.72 -2.21
N ARG A 225 -10.27 11.11 -2.22
CA ARG A 225 -9.56 10.76 -3.44
C ARG A 225 -9.86 9.30 -3.77
N ILE A 226 -10.58 9.09 -4.86
CA ILE A 226 -10.96 7.75 -5.32
C ILE A 226 -10.00 7.33 -6.42
N THR A 227 -9.30 6.22 -6.22
CA THR A 227 -8.55 5.53 -7.26
C THR A 227 -9.40 4.38 -7.78
N PHE A 228 -9.62 4.30 -9.09
CA PHE A 228 -10.52 3.33 -9.70
C PHE A 228 -10.03 2.79 -11.04
N ASP A 229 -10.49 1.59 -11.39
CA ASP A 229 -10.28 0.97 -12.69
C ASP A 229 -11.41 1.38 -13.67
N PRO A 230 -11.14 2.22 -14.68
CA PRO A 230 -12.14 2.66 -15.65
C PRO A 230 -12.64 1.52 -16.55
N ALA A 231 -11.98 0.36 -16.57
CA ALA A 231 -12.47 -0.84 -17.26
C ALA A 231 -13.59 -1.55 -16.47
N VAL A 232 -13.70 -1.30 -15.16
CA VAL A 232 -14.69 -1.92 -14.28
C VAL A 232 -15.78 -0.91 -13.88
N ILE A 233 -15.40 0.31 -13.51
CA ILE A 233 -16.31 1.39 -13.15
C ILE A 233 -15.94 2.69 -13.86
N SER A 234 -16.89 3.28 -14.59
CA SER A 234 -16.63 4.51 -15.34
C SER A 234 -16.71 5.75 -14.44
N LEU A 235 -16.06 6.84 -14.86
CA LEU A 235 -16.20 8.14 -14.21
C LEU A 235 -17.67 8.59 -14.14
N ASP A 236 -18.45 8.29 -15.18
CA ASP A 236 -19.87 8.65 -15.23
C ASP A 236 -20.67 7.90 -14.15
N GLN A 237 -20.37 6.62 -13.92
CA GLN A 237 -20.97 5.82 -12.84
C GLN A 237 -20.55 6.31 -11.46
N LEU A 238 -19.27 6.70 -11.28
CA LEU A 238 -18.83 7.32 -10.03
C LEU A 238 -19.55 8.63 -9.75
N LEU A 239 -19.79 9.45 -10.77
CA LEU A 239 -20.54 10.69 -10.63
C LEU A 239 -22.03 10.42 -10.36
N ASP A 240 -22.63 9.38 -10.93
CA ASP A 240 -23.99 8.95 -10.57
C ASP A 240 -24.07 8.56 -9.08
N VAL A 241 -23.12 7.76 -8.60
CA VAL A 241 -23.05 7.42 -7.16
C VAL A 241 -22.83 8.68 -6.32
N PHE A 242 -21.96 9.59 -6.75
CA PHE A 242 -21.69 10.84 -6.05
C PHE A 242 -22.95 11.69 -5.86
N PHE A 243 -23.70 11.96 -6.93
CA PHE A 243 -24.94 12.75 -6.83
C PHE A 243 -26.06 12.02 -6.09
N ASP A 244 -25.85 10.77 -5.69
CA ASP A 244 -26.80 9.93 -4.96
C ASP A 244 -26.42 9.74 -3.49
N ALA A 245 -25.13 9.85 -3.20
CA ALA A 245 -24.56 9.62 -1.89
C ALA A 245 -24.77 10.82 -0.95
N HIS A 246 -25.18 11.99 -1.44
CA HIS A 246 -25.41 13.18 -0.62
C HIS A 246 -26.50 14.07 -1.24
N ASP A 247 -26.93 15.12 -0.53
CA ASP A 247 -27.81 16.15 -1.10
C ASP A 247 -26.96 17.25 -1.77
N PRO A 248 -26.83 17.25 -3.11
CA PRO A 248 -26.04 18.23 -3.87
C PRO A 248 -26.71 19.61 -4.00
N THR A 249 -27.87 19.83 -3.38
CA THR A 249 -28.59 21.13 -3.37
C THR A 249 -28.36 21.95 -2.10
N GLN A 250 -27.60 21.39 -1.14
CA GLN A 250 -27.26 22.05 0.10
C GLN A 250 -25.94 22.81 -0.03
N LEU A 251 -26.03 24.14 -0.01
CA LEU A 251 -24.85 24.99 -0.07
C LEU A 251 -24.13 24.97 1.28
N ASN A 252 -22.83 24.61 1.27
CA ASN A 252 -21.96 24.58 2.46
C ASN A 252 -22.56 23.78 3.63
N ARG A 253 -23.18 22.64 3.32
CA ARG A 253 -23.84 21.78 4.30
C ARG A 253 -24.07 20.38 3.74
N GLN A 254 -24.04 19.38 4.60
CA GLN A 254 -24.68 18.10 4.34
C GLN A 254 -25.48 17.60 5.56
N GLY A 255 -26.80 17.60 5.45
CA GLY A 255 -27.69 17.26 6.56
C GLY A 255 -27.47 18.21 7.75
N ASN A 256 -27.00 17.65 8.87
CA ASN A 256 -26.72 18.42 10.09
C ASN A 256 -25.30 19.00 10.13
N ASP A 257 -24.42 18.59 9.21
CA ASP A 257 -23.04 19.06 9.16
C ASP A 257 -22.99 20.37 8.36
N VAL A 258 -22.83 21.49 9.07
CA VAL A 258 -22.88 22.84 8.50
C VAL A 258 -21.49 23.47 8.46
N GLY A 259 -21.07 23.91 7.27
CA GLY A 259 -19.77 24.53 7.07
C GLY A 259 -19.29 24.43 5.62
N THR A 260 -18.44 25.37 5.22
CA THR A 260 -17.81 25.39 3.89
C THR A 260 -16.95 24.15 3.64
N GLN A 261 -16.47 23.51 4.71
CA GLN A 261 -15.76 22.23 4.66
C GLN A 261 -16.65 21.05 4.23
N TYR A 262 -17.97 21.16 4.40
CA TYR A 262 -18.93 20.12 4.00
C TYR A 262 -19.61 20.43 2.66
N ARG A 263 -19.10 21.41 1.89
CA ARG A 263 -19.67 21.77 0.59
C ARG A 263 -19.55 20.60 -0.40
N SER A 264 -20.49 20.55 -1.34
CA SER A 264 -20.37 19.64 -2.48
C SER A 264 -19.44 20.22 -3.54
N ALA A 265 -18.41 19.47 -3.94
CA ALA A 265 -17.46 19.89 -4.98
C ALA A 265 -16.93 18.68 -5.77
N VAL A 266 -16.61 18.91 -7.05
CA VAL A 266 -15.84 17.98 -7.89
C VAL A 266 -14.52 18.66 -8.26
N PHE A 267 -13.41 18.07 -7.85
CA PHE A 267 -12.06 18.58 -8.13
C PHE A 267 -11.47 17.82 -9.33
N TYR A 268 -11.35 18.49 -10.48
CA TYR A 268 -10.93 17.87 -11.74
C TYR A 268 -9.43 17.99 -11.99
N ALA A 269 -8.78 16.90 -12.39
CA ALA A 269 -7.37 16.87 -12.78
C ALA A 269 -7.15 17.33 -14.24
N ASP A 270 -8.15 17.13 -15.09
CA ASP A 270 -8.07 17.41 -16.53
C ASP A 270 -9.39 17.91 -17.12
N ALA A 271 -9.35 18.29 -18.40
CA ALA A 271 -10.52 18.81 -19.12
C ALA A 271 -11.62 17.77 -19.33
N GLN A 272 -11.28 16.48 -19.41
CA GLN A 272 -12.26 15.40 -19.57
C GLN A 272 -13.11 15.26 -18.31
N GLN A 273 -12.48 15.26 -17.14
CA GLN A 273 -13.18 15.22 -15.85
C GLN A 273 -14.03 16.46 -15.63
N GLN A 274 -13.50 17.64 -15.98
CA GLN A 274 -14.25 18.89 -15.91
C GLN A 274 -15.52 18.81 -16.75
N GLN A 275 -15.41 18.36 -18.00
CA GLN A 275 -16.53 18.25 -18.92
C GLN A 275 -17.56 17.21 -18.46
N ALA A 276 -17.10 16.05 -17.98
CA ALA A 276 -17.97 15.00 -17.45
C ALA A 276 -18.78 15.50 -16.23
N ALA A 277 -18.13 16.21 -15.30
CA ALA A 277 -18.80 16.80 -14.15
C ALA A 277 -19.87 17.83 -14.57
N ARG A 278 -19.55 18.71 -15.52
CA ARG A 278 -20.50 19.70 -16.05
C ARG A 278 -21.71 19.02 -16.70
N GLN A 279 -21.47 18.02 -17.54
CA GLN A 279 -22.54 17.27 -18.20
C GLN A 279 -23.42 16.53 -17.19
N LYS A 280 -22.83 15.91 -16.17
CA LYS A 280 -23.59 15.21 -15.14
C LYS A 280 -24.46 16.16 -14.32
N ILE A 281 -23.94 17.33 -13.91
CA ILE A 281 -24.74 18.35 -13.21
C ILE A 281 -25.97 18.74 -14.04
N GLU A 282 -25.78 18.96 -15.34
CA GLU A 282 -26.88 19.33 -16.24
C GLU A 282 -27.92 18.21 -16.34
N LEU A 283 -27.49 16.96 -16.54
CA LEU A 283 -28.37 15.80 -16.60
C LEU A 283 -29.17 15.61 -15.29
N VAL A 284 -28.52 15.78 -14.14
CA VAL A 284 -29.17 15.66 -12.83
C VAL A 284 -30.20 16.78 -12.63
N ASN A 285 -29.89 18.03 -12.99
CA ASN A 285 -30.87 19.12 -12.96
C ASN A 285 -32.07 18.85 -13.88
N GLN A 286 -31.82 18.40 -15.11
CA GLN A 286 -32.87 18.10 -16.09
C GLN A 286 -33.75 16.91 -15.67
N SER A 287 -33.20 15.95 -14.93
CA SER A 287 -33.96 14.77 -14.48
C SER A 287 -35.10 15.10 -13.51
N GLY A 288 -35.13 16.32 -12.93
CA GLY A 288 -36.10 16.70 -11.92
C GLY A 288 -35.95 15.95 -10.59
N ARG A 289 -34.85 15.22 -10.42
CA ARG A 289 -34.58 14.40 -9.24
C ARG A 289 -34.52 15.20 -7.95
N TYR A 290 -33.97 16.42 -8.02
CA TYR A 290 -33.86 17.31 -6.89
C TYR A 290 -34.82 18.50 -7.07
N PRO A 291 -35.51 18.93 -5.99
CA PRO A 291 -36.47 20.03 -6.06
C PRO A 291 -35.80 21.40 -6.22
N ARG A 292 -34.48 21.47 -6.01
CA ARG A 292 -33.65 22.67 -6.12
C ARG A 292 -32.48 22.42 -7.07
N PRO A 293 -31.92 23.45 -7.70
CA PRO A 293 -30.75 23.31 -8.54
C PRO A 293 -29.55 22.74 -7.78
N ILE A 294 -28.72 21.99 -8.49
CA ILE A 294 -27.43 21.51 -7.99
C ILE A 294 -26.51 22.69 -7.70
N VAL A 295 -25.93 22.73 -6.49
CA VAL A 295 -24.96 23.76 -6.06
C VAL A 295 -23.52 23.25 -6.00
N THR A 296 -23.29 22.00 -6.41
CA THR A 296 -21.96 21.39 -6.52
C THR A 296 -21.03 22.24 -7.37
N THR A 297 -19.88 22.62 -6.82
CA THR A 297 -18.84 23.37 -7.54
C THR A 297 -17.98 22.43 -8.37
N ILE A 298 -17.41 22.95 -9.47
CA ILE A 298 -16.41 22.24 -10.29
C ILE A 298 -15.12 23.06 -10.23
N GLU A 299 -14.15 22.56 -9.50
CA GLU A 299 -12.92 23.27 -9.13
C GLU A 299 -11.70 22.54 -9.72
N PRO A 300 -10.65 23.23 -10.20
CA PRO A 300 -9.42 22.55 -10.62
C PRO A 300 -8.79 21.85 -9.42
N LEU A 301 -8.28 20.62 -9.64
CA LEU A 301 -7.55 19.88 -8.62
C LEU A 301 -6.24 20.60 -8.31
N GLY A 302 -6.19 21.24 -7.14
CA GLY A 302 -4.96 21.75 -6.55
C GLY A 302 -4.15 20.62 -5.91
N THR A 303 -3.57 20.88 -4.73
CA THR A 303 -2.99 19.81 -3.92
C THR A 303 -4.09 19.14 -3.08
N PHE A 304 -4.12 17.81 -3.10
CA PHE A 304 -4.90 17.00 -2.16
C PHE A 304 -4.03 16.71 -0.95
N PHE A 305 -4.56 17.00 0.24
CA PHE A 305 -3.87 16.76 1.51
C PHE A 305 -4.54 15.58 2.21
N PRO A 306 -3.86 14.43 2.34
CA PRO A 306 -4.38 13.31 3.12
C PRO A 306 -4.73 13.75 4.54
N ALA A 307 -5.90 13.32 5.02
CA ALA A 307 -6.27 13.49 6.41
C ALA A 307 -5.40 12.58 7.29
N GLU A 308 -5.35 12.88 8.59
CA GLU A 308 -4.59 12.13 9.56
C GLU A 308 -4.97 10.63 9.52
N ALA A 309 -4.02 9.75 9.83
CA ALA A 309 -4.19 8.29 9.67
C ALA A 309 -5.41 7.72 10.42
N TYR A 310 -5.85 8.36 11.50
CA TYR A 310 -7.04 7.94 12.24
C TYR A 310 -8.37 8.26 11.54
N HIS A 311 -8.38 9.11 10.50
CA HIS A 311 -9.56 9.39 9.70
C HIS A 311 -9.75 8.41 8.54
N GLN A 312 -8.70 7.70 8.14
CA GLN A 312 -8.75 6.72 7.05
C GLN A 312 -9.49 5.46 7.51
N ASP A 313 -10.38 4.94 6.68
CA ASP A 313 -11.23 3.78 6.97
C ASP A 313 -12.06 3.93 8.27
N TYR A 314 -12.32 5.16 8.73
CA TYR A 314 -12.82 5.38 10.09
C TYR A 314 -14.15 4.66 10.33
N ALA A 315 -15.04 4.68 9.34
CA ALA A 315 -16.34 4.01 9.42
C ALA A 315 -16.22 2.48 9.51
N ARG A 316 -15.26 1.89 8.80
CA ARG A 316 -14.96 0.45 8.82
C ARG A 316 -14.33 0.02 10.13
N GLN A 317 -13.42 0.85 10.67
CA GLN A 317 -12.72 0.59 11.93
C GLN A 317 -13.61 0.84 13.16
N ASN A 318 -14.62 1.72 13.05
CA ASN A 318 -15.51 2.11 14.14
C ASN A 318 -17.00 1.87 13.79
N PRO A 319 -17.39 0.64 13.41
CA PRO A 319 -18.72 0.39 12.85
C PRO A 319 -19.84 0.66 13.86
N THR A 320 -19.59 0.56 15.16
CA THR A 320 -20.59 0.78 16.22
C THR A 320 -20.68 2.22 16.70
N GLN A 321 -19.89 3.15 16.14
CA GLN A 321 -19.96 4.56 16.53
C GLN A 321 -21.35 5.12 16.13
N PRO A 322 -22.13 5.69 17.08
CA PRO A 322 -23.43 6.31 16.79
C PRO A 322 -23.50 7.14 15.50
N TYR A 323 -22.58 8.08 15.28
CA TYR A 323 -22.52 8.91 14.08
C TYR A 323 -22.43 8.07 12.79
N ILE A 324 -21.57 7.04 12.79
CA ILE A 324 -21.42 6.12 11.65
C ILE A 324 -22.70 5.33 11.42
N GLN A 325 -23.32 4.82 12.48
CA GLN A 325 -24.60 4.11 12.41
C GLN A 325 -25.76 4.97 11.89
N PHE A 326 -25.80 6.26 12.26
CA PHE A 326 -26.88 7.18 11.87
C PHE A 326 -26.66 7.84 10.49
N HIS A 327 -25.42 8.04 10.06
CA HIS A 327 -25.12 8.83 8.85
C HIS A 327 -24.39 8.05 7.76
N ALA A 328 -23.36 7.26 8.11
CA ALA A 328 -22.55 6.54 7.11
C ALA A 328 -23.21 5.24 6.64
N VAL A 329 -23.68 4.39 7.58
CA VAL A 329 -24.29 3.09 7.25
C VAL A 329 -25.55 3.23 6.39
N PRO A 330 -26.51 4.12 6.70
CA PRO A 330 -27.71 4.27 5.87
C PRO A 330 -27.37 4.72 4.44
N LYS A 331 -26.38 5.60 4.30
CA LYS A 331 -25.87 6.06 3.01
C LYS A 331 -25.24 4.91 2.21
N ALA A 332 -24.35 4.12 2.84
CA ALA A 332 -23.74 2.97 2.19
C ALA A 332 -24.79 1.93 1.77
N CYS A 333 -25.76 1.63 2.63
CA CYS A 333 -26.88 0.75 2.30
C CYS A 333 -27.71 1.28 1.13
N GLN A 334 -28.03 2.58 1.10
CA GLN A 334 -28.76 3.19 -0.01
C GLN A 334 -28.01 3.03 -1.35
N ILE A 335 -26.70 3.22 -1.36
CA ILE A 335 -25.88 3.01 -2.56
C ILE A 335 -25.88 1.54 -2.98
N ARG A 336 -25.72 0.61 -2.03
CA ARG A 336 -25.79 -0.83 -2.28
C ARG A 336 -27.12 -1.26 -2.89
N ASP A 337 -28.22 -0.75 -2.35
CA ASP A 337 -29.57 -1.10 -2.81
C ASP A 337 -29.87 -0.50 -4.19
N LYS A 338 -29.33 0.69 -4.48
CA LYS A 338 -29.55 1.38 -5.75
C LYS A 338 -28.62 0.94 -6.88
N TYR A 339 -27.40 0.50 -6.55
CA TYR A 339 -26.36 0.13 -7.49
C TYR A 339 -25.85 -1.30 -7.27
N PRO A 340 -26.71 -2.33 -7.18
CA PRO A 340 -26.27 -3.72 -6.95
C PRO A 340 -25.33 -4.23 -8.05
N GLN A 341 -25.46 -3.71 -9.28
CA GLN A 341 -24.59 -4.02 -10.41
C GLN A 341 -23.15 -3.48 -10.26
N LEU A 342 -22.94 -2.51 -9.38
CA LEU A 342 -21.63 -1.91 -9.10
C LEU A 342 -20.97 -2.52 -7.87
N LEU A 343 -21.49 -3.63 -7.32
CA LEU A 343 -20.91 -4.31 -6.17
C LEU A 343 -20.10 -5.53 -6.61
N PRO A 344 -19.08 -5.93 -5.84
CA PRO A 344 -18.37 -7.19 -6.06
C PRO A 344 -19.35 -8.36 -6.05
N ARG A 345 -19.19 -9.29 -7.00
CA ARG A 345 -20.02 -10.50 -7.10
C ARG A 345 -19.54 -11.61 -6.19
#